data_AF-G8NU61-F1
#
_entry.id   AF-G8NU61-F1
#
_cell.length_a   1.000
_cell.length_b   1.000
_cell.length_c   1.000
_cell.angle_alpha   90.00
_cell.angle_beta   90.00
_cell.angle_gamma   90.00
#
_symmetry.space_group_name_H-M   'P 1'
#
loop_
_entity.id
_entity.type
_entity.pdbx_description
1 polymer ?
#
loop_
_entity_poly.entity_id
_entity_poly.type
_entity_poly.pdbx_seq_one_letter_code
_entity_poly.pdbx_strand_id
1 'polypeptide(L)'
;MDEFEELLTRELQRVDAPEGFALRVLDLAAKQTPVRARVLTMPVWLARPHAWAGGAVAAALVLGCFAAERIHVRQQQEKAEMAQQQFDTAMRVTDRALGQTRAHLERAGFKLGD
;
A
#
# COMPACT_ATOMS: atom_id res chain seq x y z
N MET A 1 -17.37 17.67 15.45
CA MET A 1 -16.09 17.03 15.76
C MET A 1 -16.18 15.68 15.09
N ASP A 2 -15.48 15.57 13.97
CA ASP A 2 -15.64 14.47 13.01
C ASP A 2 -14.98 13.20 13.57
N GLU A 3 -15.53 12.01 13.30
CA GLU A 3 -15.00 10.72 13.79
C GLU A 3 -13.50 10.54 13.47
N PHE A 4 -13.03 11.16 12.39
CA PHE A 4 -11.64 11.22 11.99
C PHE A 4 -10.75 11.98 12.99
N GLU A 5 -11.24 13.09 13.55
CA GLU A 5 -10.50 13.88 14.55
C GLU A 5 -10.37 13.13 15.87
N GLU A 6 -11.38 12.35 16.26
CA GLU A 6 -11.32 11.48 17.45
C GLU A 6 -10.30 10.34 17.28
N LEU A 7 -10.25 9.73 16.10
CA LEU A 7 -9.25 8.70 15.77
C LEU A 7 -7.84 9.27 15.76
N LEU A 8 -7.64 10.43 15.13
CA LEU A 8 -6.34 11.12 15.13
C LEU A 8 -5.89 11.47 16.54
N THR A 9 -6.80 11.95 17.37
CA THR A 9 -6.49 12.29 18.77
C THR A 9 -6.14 11.06 19.59
N ARG A 10 -6.82 9.92 19.35
CA ARG A 10 -6.50 8.63 20.00
C ARG A 10 -5.12 8.10 19.58
N GLU A 11 -4.80 8.16 18.29
CA GLU A 11 -3.52 7.62 17.77
C GLU A 11 -2.33 8.57 18.03
N LEU A 12 -2.57 9.89 18.11
CA LEU A 12 -1.56 10.87 18.49
C LEU A 12 -1.40 11.02 20.01
N GLN A 13 -2.15 10.27 20.83
CA GLN A 13 -1.90 10.24 22.26
C GLN A 13 -0.45 9.81 22.48
N ARG A 14 0.29 10.71 23.11
CA ARG A 14 1.71 10.57 23.33
C ARG A 14 1.96 9.36 24.23
N VAL A 15 2.42 8.27 23.63
CA VAL A 15 2.90 7.11 24.37
C VAL A 15 4.29 7.44 24.90
N ASP A 16 4.47 7.31 26.21
CA ASP A 16 5.79 7.49 26.82
C ASP A 16 6.77 6.47 26.25
N ALA A 17 7.95 6.97 25.86
CA ALA A 17 8.97 6.11 25.30
C ALA A 17 9.51 5.16 26.39
N PRO A 18 9.70 3.87 26.09
CA PRO A 18 10.18 2.89 27.06
C PRO A 18 11.59 3.24 27.56
N GLU A 19 11.91 2.80 28.78
CA GLU A 19 13.19 3.14 29.42
C GLU A 19 14.39 2.74 28.55
N GLY A 20 15.30 3.70 28.36
CA GLY A 20 16.48 3.53 27.52
C GLY A 20 16.25 3.62 26.01
N PHE A 21 15.03 3.91 25.53
CA PHE A 21 14.76 4.12 24.09
C PHE A 21 15.64 5.21 23.48
N ALA A 22 15.73 6.37 24.13
CA ALA A 22 16.55 7.48 23.65
C ALA A 22 18.03 7.09 23.50
N LEU A 23 18.57 6.36 24.47
CA LEU A 23 19.96 5.87 24.45
C LEU A 23 20.18 4.86 23.31
N ARG A 24 19.25 3.93 23.08
CA ARG A 24 19.33 2.96 21.98
C ARG A 24 19.23 3.63 20.61
N VAL A 25 18.36 4.64 20.47
CA VAL A 25 18.23 5.40 19.21
C VAL A 25 19.48 6.22 18.93
N LEU A 26 20.06 6.86 19.94
CA LEU A 26 21.32 7.60 19.79
C LEU A 26 22.50 6.68 19.47
N ASP A 27 22.60 5.52 20.12
CA ASP A 27 23.62 4.52 19.83
C ASP A 27 23.45 3.93 18.42
N LEU A 28 22.21 3.69 17.98
CA LEU A 28 21.91 3.26 16.62
C LEU A 28 22.25 4.33 15.58
N ALA A 29 21.93 5.60 15.85
CA ALA A 29 22.28 6.72 14.98
C ALA A 29 23.81 6.93 14.89
N ALA A 30 24.52 6.73 16.00
CA ALA A 30 25.99 6.78 16.02
C ALA A 30 26.64 5.62 15.26
N LYS A 31 26.00 4.43 15.25
CA LYS A 31 26.46 3.25 14.52
C LYS A 31 26.10 3.24 13.04
N GLN A 32 25.08 4.01 12.64
CA GLN A 32 24.85 4.30 11.23
C GLN A 32 25.99 5.18 10.74
N THR A 33 27.01 4.54 10.17
CA THR A 33 28.00 5.22 9.34
C THR A 33 27.24 6.12 8.37
N PRO A 34 27.71 7.37 8.15
CA PRO A 34 27.06 8.23 7.17
C PRO A 34 27.07 7.44 5.87
N VAL A 35 25.89 7.00 5.42
CA VAL A 35 25.71 6.62 4.03
C VAL A 35 26.27 7.82 3.32
N ARG A 36 27.42 7.65 2.66
CA ARG A 36 28.02 8.68 1.81
C ARG A 36 26.99 8.88 0.72
N ALA A 37 25.96 9.68 1.01
CA ALA A 37 25.22 10.43 0.05
C ALA A 37 26.34 11.15 -0.68
N ARG A 38 26.65 10.65 -1.86
CA ARG A 38 27.61 11.27 -2.75
C ARG A 38 26.93 12.57 -3.12
N VAL A 39 27.10 13.58 -2.26
CA VAL A 39 26.61 14.93 -2.50
C VAL A 39 27.44 15.35 -3.70
N LEU A 40 26.85 15.16 -4.87
CA LEU A 40 27.33 15.74 -6.09
C LEU A 40 27.16 17.23 -5.84
N THR A 41 28.20 17.88 -5.32
CA THR A 41 28.27 19.32 -5.20
C THR A 41 28.22 19.83 -6.62
N MET A 42 27.00 20.15 -7.05
CA MET A 42 26.70 20.60 -8.39
C MET A 42 27.42 21.94 -8.56
N PRO A 43 28.27 22.11 -9.59
CA PRO A 43 29.02 23.34 -9.75
C PRO A 43 28.06 24.52 -9.88
N VAL A 44 28.23 25.51 -9.00
CA VAL A 44 27.36 26.70 -8.87
C VAL A 44 27.22 27.49 -10.18
N TRP A 45 28.14 27.31 -11.12
CA TRP A 45 28.08 27.87 -12.48
C TRP A 45 26.91 27.32 -13.33
N LEU A 46 26.43 26.10 -13.07
CA LEU A 46 25.25 25.54 -13.75
C LEU A 46 23.93 26.13 -13.20
N ALA A 47 23.97 26.76 -12.03
CA ALA A 47 22.82 27.33 -11.36
C ALA A 47 22.54 28.77 -11.81
N ARG A 48 22.61 29.04 -13.12
CA ARG A 48 21.86 30.19 -13.67
C ARG A 48 20.40 29.76 -13.70
N PRO A 49 19.51 30.30 -12.83
CA PRO A 49 18.10 29.96 -12.85
C PRO A 49 17.52 30.56 -14.13
N HIS A 50 17.59 29.81 -15.23
CA HIS A 50 16.85 30.15 -16.42
C HIS A 50 15.40 30.01 -16.00
N ALA A 51 14.64 31.10 -16.00
CA ALA A 51 13.23 31.13 -15.59
C ALA A 51 12.37 30.06 -16.29
N TRP A 52 12.83 29.55 -17.43
CA TRP A 52 12.26 28.42 -18.17
C TRP A 52 12.41 27.05 -17.49
N ALA A 53 13.43 26.84 -16.64
CA ALA A 53 13.64 25.58 -15.94
C ALA A 53 12.48 25.27 -14.98
N GLY A 54 11.88 26.30 -14.35
CA GLY A 54 10.70 26.13 -13.50
C GLY A 54 9.51 25.55 -14.27
N GLY A 55 9.29 26.01 -15.51
CA GLY A 55 8.26 25.47 -16.39
C GLY A 55 8.51 24.03 -16.80
N ALA A 56 9.76 23.67 -17.12
CA ALA A 56 10.14 22.31 -17.49
C ALA A 56 9.97 21.31 -16.34
N VAL A 57 10.34 21.70 -15.11
CA VAL A 57 10.14 20.86 -13.92
C VAL A 57 8.65 20.66 -13.63
N ALA A 58 7.84 21.73 -13.70
CA ALA A 58 6.40 21.62 -13.52
C ALA A 58 5.76 20.71 -14.57
N ALA A 59 6.13 20.85 -15.83
CA ALA A 59 5.64 20.00 -16.92
C ALA A 59 6.05 18.53 -16.72
N ALA A 60 7.29 18.26 -16.31
CA ALA A 60 7.76 16.90 -16.03
C ALA A 60 7.01 16.25 -14.86
N LEU A 61 6.74 17.01 -13.78
CA LEU A 61 5.96 16.51 -12.64
C LEU A 61 4.52 16.22 -13.04
N VAL A 62 3.87 17.10 -13.80
CA VAL A 62 2.49 16.88 -14.28
C VAL A 62 2.42 15.68 -15.21
N LEU A 63 3.37 15.54 -16.14
CA LEU A 63 3.45 14.40 -17.05
C LEU A 63 3.68 13.09 -16.30
N GLY A 64 4.56 13.10 -15.29
CA GLY A 64 4.81 11.96 -14.41
C GLY A 64 3.58 11.57 -13.59
N CYS A 65 2.87 12.55 -13.03
CA CYS A 65 1.66 12.32 -12.24
C CYS A 65 0.53 11.74 -13.09
N PHE A 66 0.35 12.26 -14.31
CA PHE A 66 -0.65 11.77 -15.27
C PHE A 66 -0.33 10.35 -15.78
N ALA A 67 0.95 10.05 -16.04
CA ALA A 67 1.38 8.71 -16.41
C ALA A 67 1.21 7.71 -15.27
N ALA A 68 1.51 8.11 -14.03
CA ALA A 68 1.34 7.28 -12.84
C ALA A 68 -0.13 6.93 -12.61
N GLU A 69 -1.05 7.90 -12.73
CA GLU A 69 -2.49 7.69 -12.57
C GLU A 69 -3.04 6.71 -13.62
N ARG A 70 -2.60 6.85 -14.89
CA ARG A 70 -2.97 5.92 -15.98
C ARG A 70 -2.50 4.48 -15.74
N ILE A 71 -1.30 4.29 -15.19
CA ILE A 71 -0.77 2.96 -14.87
C ILE A 71 -1.49 2.39 -13.64
N HIS A 72 -1.85 3.22 -12.66
CA HIS A 72 -2.57 2.80 -11.47
C HIS A 72 -3.97 2.25 -11.79
N VAL A 73 -4.69 2.90 -12.70
CA VAL A 73 -6.02 2.43 -13.14
C VAL A 73 -5.93 1.07 -13.83
N ARG A 74 -4.91 0.84 -14.68
CA ARG A 74 -4.68 -0.46 -15.31
C ARG A 74 -4.32 -1.55 -14.29
N GLN A 75 -3.43 -1.24 -13.35
CA GLN A 75 -3.07 -2.19 -12.30
C GLN A 75 -4.24 -2.51 -11.36
N GLN A 76 -5.13 -1.56 -11.09
CA GLN A 76 -6.34 -1.83 -10.32
C GLN A 76 -7.30 -2.77 -11.05
N GLN A 77 -7.44 -2.62 -12.37
CA GLN A 77 -8.24 -3.53 -13.19
C GLN A 77 -7.65 -4.95 -13.19
N GLU A 78 -6.34 -5.08 -13.41
CA GLU A 78 -5.67 -6.40 -13.36
C GLU A 78 -5.79 -7.07 -11.99
N LYS A 79 -5.66 -6.29 -10.90
CA LYS A 79 -5.87 -6.82 -9.53
C LYS A 79 -7.32 -7.23 -9.29
N ALA A 80 -8.30 -6.49 -9.82
CA ALA A 80 -9.71 -6.83 -9.71
C ALA A 80 -10.04 -8.11 -10.48
N GLU A 81 -9.46 -8.31 -11.66
CA GLU A 81 -9.61 -9.53 -12.45
C GLU A 81 -9.00 -10.75 -11.72
N MET A 82 -7.81 -10.60 -11.12
CA MET A 82 -7.21 -11.67 -10.31
C MET A 82 -8.06 -12.01 -9.09
N ALA A 83 -8.61 -11.00 -8.40
CA ALA A 83 -9.50 -11.22 -7.26
C ALA A 83 -10.80 -11.93 -7.68
N GLN A 84 -11.36 -11.60 -8.85
CA GLN A 84 -12.52 -12.29 -9.41
C GLN A 84 -12.23 -13.75 -9.74
N GLN A 85 -11.06 -14.06 -10.33
CA GLN A 85 -10.68 -15.44 -10.63
C GLN A 85 -10.52 -16.29 -9.36
N GLN A 86 -9.94 -15.71 -8.31
CA GLN A 86 -9.82 -16.38 -7.01
C GLN A 86 -11.19 -16.64 -6.39
N PHE A 87 -12.11 -15.68 -6.48
CA PHE A 87 -13.47 -15.83 -6.00
C PHE A 87 -14.26 -16.91 -6.77
N ASP A 88 -14.19 -16.91 -8.11
CA ASP A 88 -14.86 -17.93 -8.93
C ASP A 88 -14.32 -19.34 -8.63
N THR A 89 -13.01 -19.45 -8.43
CA THR A 89 -12.38 -20.72 -8.05
C THR A 89 -12.86 -21.20 -6.68
N ALA A 90 -12.92 -20.29 -5.69
CA ALA A 90 -13.41 -20.61 -4.34
C ALA A 90 -14.89 -21.03 -4.37
N MET A 91 -15.72 -20.35 -5.17
CA MET A 91 -17.13 -20.69 -5.34
C MET A 91 -17.32 -22.09 -5.93
N ARG A 92 -16.56 -22.45 -6.98
CA ARG A 92 -16.63 -23.81 -7.56
C ARG A 92 -16.22 -24.91 -6.59
N VAL A 93 -15.22 -24.66 -5.74
CA VAL A 93 -14.81 -25.61 -4.70
C VAL A 93 -15.92 -25.78 -3.67
N THR A 94 -16.54 -24.66 -3.26
CA THR A 94 -17.64 -24.65 -2.29
C THR A 94 -18.88 -25.36 -2.84
N ASP A 95 -19.26 -25.10 -4.09
CA ASP A 95 -20.38 -25.78 -4.75
C ASP A 95 -20.16 -27.29 -4.83
N ARG A 96 -18.94 -27.72 -5.15
CA ARG A 96 -18.61 -29.16 -5.14
C ARG A 96 -18.70 -29.74 -3.73
N ALA A 97 -18.22 -29.02 -2.72
CA ALA A 97 -18.30 -29.47 -1.33
C ALA A 97 -19.76 -29.56 -0.85
N LEU A 98 -20.59 -28.57 -1.18
CA LEU A 98 -22.02 -28.56 -0.88
C LEU A 98 -22.75 -29.70 -1.61
N GLY A 99 -22.43 -29.94 -2.89
CA GLY A 99 -22.97 -31.05 -3.66
C GLY A 99 -22.59 -32.41 -3.08
N GLN A 100 -21.33 -32.59 -2.65
CA GLN A 100 -20.87 -33.81 -1.98
C GLN A 100 -21.56 -34.01 -0.63
N THR A 101 -21.71 -32.95 0.16
CA THR A 101 -22.39 -33.00 1.45
C THR A 101 -23.87 -33.35 1.27
N ARG A 102 -24.54 -32.75 0.29
CA ARG A 102 -25.93 -33.06 -0.08
C ARG A 102 -26.09 -34.52 -0.51
N ALA A 103 -25.20 -35.01 -1.37
CA ALA A 103 -25.20 -36.41 -1.78
C ALA A 103 -24.92 -37.40 -0.63
N HIS A 104 -24.20 -36.96 0.41
CA HIS A 104 -23.96 -37.75 1.61
C HIS A 104 -25.21 -37.77 2.53
N LEU A 105 -25.89 -36.63 2.66
CA LEU A 105 -27.13 -36.50 3.42
C LEU A 105 -28.30 -37.27 2.78
N GLU A 106 -28.41 -37.25 1.46
CA GLU A 106 -29.39 -38.06 0.72
C GLU A 106 -29.13 -39.56 0.88
N ARG A 107 -27.86 -39.99 0.86
CA ARG A 107 -27.47 -41.39 1.16
C ARG A 107 -27.74 -41.80 2.60
N ALA A 108 -27.68 -40.87 3.54
CA ALA A 108 -28.03 -41.08 4.93
C ALA A 108 -29.57 -41.06 5.17
N GLY A 109 -30.38 -40.90 4.12
CA GLY A 109 -31.84 -40.95 4.19
C GLY A 109 -32.52 -39.61 4.51
N PHE A 110 -31.77 -38.52 4.61
CA PHE A 110 -32.34 -37.18 4.77
C PHE A 110 -32.69 -36.59 3.40
N LYS A 111 -33.99 -36.45 3.10
CA LYS A 111 -34.47 -35.68 1.95
C LYS A 111 -34.38 -34.18 2.28
N LEU A 112 -33.39 -33.48 1.73
CA LEU A 112 -33.41 -32.01 1.68
C LEU A 112 -34.24 -31.57 0.45
N GLY A 113 -35.49 -31.22 0.70
CA GLY A 113 -36.40 -30.44 -0.15
C GLY A 113 -37.41 -29.76 0.78
N ASP A 114 -37.93 -28.56 0.53
CA ASP A 114 -38.02 -27.78 -0.71
C ASP A 114 -37.08 -26.57 -0.79
#